data_AF-A0A2I0JDU7-F1
#
_entry.id   AF-A0A2I0JDU7-F1
#
_cell.length_a   1.000
_cell.length_b   1.000
_cell.length_c   1.000
_cell.angle_alpha   90.00
_cell.angle_beta   90.00
_cell.angle_gamma   90.00
#
_symmetry.space_group_name_H-M   'P 1'
#
loop_
_entity.id
_entity.type
_entity.pdbx_description
1 polymer ?
#
loop_
_entity_poly.entity_id
_entity_poly.type
_entity_poly.pdbx_seq_one_letter_code
_entity_poly.pdbx_strand_id
1 'polypeptide(L)'
;MLNAYNFPVFLLSDSSSLILQELASKNEKRKDGYTSSMAEFDLVMQTTKSGTHDSESCLKEETCLPLGGYSVWSALPPINVSLGNQSKPVILVTASMDSASFFRDKSLGAESPISGLIALLAAVDALSHLDGLDDSSRQVGV
;
A
#
# COMPACT_ATOMS: atom_id res chain seq x y z
N MET A 1 -14.20 5.25 1.09
CA MET A 1 -14.87 6.57 0.95
C MET A 1 -13.79 7.55 0.51
N LEU A 2 -13.84 8.03 -0.73
CA LEU A 2 -12.87 8.99 -1.27
C LEU A 2 -13.47 10.38 -1.12
N ASN A 3 -13.15 11.05 -0.02
CA ASN A 3 -13.56 12.44 0.22
C ASN A 3 -12.38 13.36 -0.08
N ALA A 4 -12.65 14.48 -0.74
CA ALA A 4 -11.69 15.55 -0.89
C ALA A 4 -11.73 16.44 0.37
N TYR A 5 -10.57 16.65 0.99
CA TYR A 5 -10.43 17.53 2.15
C TYR A 5 -9.75 18.82 1.70
N ASN A 6 -10.31 19.97 2.06
CA ASN A 6 -9.72 21.29 1.82
C ASN A 6 -8.83 21.77 2.98
N PHE A 7 -8.49 20.87 3.90
CA PHE A 7 -7.58 21.09 5.01
C PHE A 7 -6.63 19.89 5.14
N PRO A 8 -5.39 20.10 5.60
CA PRO A 8 -4.44 19.01 5.79
C PRO A 8 -4.84 18.17 7.02
N VAL A 9 -4.56 16.88 6.94
CA VAL A 9 -4.76 15.93 8.04
C VAL A 9 -3.45 15.19 8.25
N PHE A 10 -2.96 15.19 9.49
CA PHE A 10 -1.70 14.56 9.87
C PHE A 10 -1.92 13.39 10.82
N LEU A 11 -1.14 12.33 10.63
CA LEU A 11 -1.04 11.25 11.61
C LEU A 11 0.09 11.57 12.59
N LEU A 12 -0.24 11.52 13.87
CA LEU A 12 0.72 11.74 14.94
C LEU A 12 1.24 10.39 15.46
N SER A 13 2.46 10.39 15.97
CA SER A 13 2.96 9.27 16.78
C SER A 13 2.22 9.22 18.13
N ASP A 14 2.32 8.08 18.82
CA ASP A 14 1.72 7.92 20.14
C ASP A 14 2.25 8.96 21.14
N SER A 15 3.56 9.22 21.13
CA SER A 15 4.19 10.22 21.99
C SER A 15 3.69 11.64 21.71
N SER A 16 3.65 12.05 20.45
CA SER A 16 3.20 13.39 20.04
C SER A 16 1.69 13.57 20.28
N SER A 17 0.90 12.50 20.12
CA SER A 17 -0.53 12.52 20.41
C SER A 17 -0.81 12.82 21.88
N LEU A 18 -0.06 12.20 22.80
CA LEU A 18 -0.20 12.48 24.25
C LEU A 18 0.14 13.93 24.59
N ILE A 19 1.24 14.45 24.04
CA ILE A 19 1.67 15.83 24.27
C ILE A 19 0.62 16.82 23.74
N LEU A 20 0.14 16.62 22.51
CA LEU A 20 -0.83 17.52 21.89
C LEU A 20 -2.20 17.43 22.56
N GLN A 21 -2.60 16.25 23.04
CA GLN A 21 -3.84 16.08 23.81
C GLN A 21 -3.78 16.85 25.14
N GLU A 22 -2.63 16.84 25.82
CA GLU A 22 -2.42 17.61 27.05
C GLU A 22 -2.49 19.13 26.78
N LEU A 23 -1.82 19.60 25.73
CA LEU A 23 -1.85 21.01 25.32
C LEU A 23 -3.25 21.45 24.90
N ALA A 24 -3.98 20.64 24.13
CA ALA A 24 -5.36 20.92 23.74
C ALA A 24 -6.29 21.00 24.96
N SER A 25 -6.15 20.08 25.91
CA SER A 25 -6.91 20.08 27.17
C SER A 25 -6.59 21.31 28.04
N LYS A 26 -5.34 21.79 28.02
CA LYS A 26 -4.92 23.02 28.70
C LYS A 26 -5.52 24.26 28.03
N ASN A 27 -5.63 24.28 26.70
CA ASN A 27 -6.26 25.37 25.97
C ASN A 27 -7.76 25.48 26.28
N GLU A 28 -8.49 24.35 26.32
CA GLU A 28 -9.94 24.34 26.60
C GLU A 28 -10.29 24.88 27.99
N LYS A 29 -9.46 24.58 29.00
CA LYS A 29 -9.67 25.02 30.39
C LYS A 29 -9.36 26.50 30.63
N ARG A 30 -8.71 27.20 29.69
CA ARG A 30 -8.37 28.62 29.84
C ARG A 30 -9.56 29.49 29.43
N LYS A 31 -9.96 30.41 30.32
CA LYS A 31 -11.04 31.38 30.07
C LYS A 31 -10.58 32.63 29.32
N ASP A 32 -9.28 32.96 29.39
CA ASP A 32 -8.71 34.16 28.77
C ASP A 32 -7.90 33.76 27.52
N GLY A 33 -8.50 33.96 26.35
CA GLY A 33 -8.05 33.41 25.05
C GLY A 33 -6.78 33.99 24.43
N TYR A 34 -5.96 34.76 25.17
CA TYR A 34 -4.82 35.49 24.59
C TYR A 34 -3.51 34.69 24.49
N THR A 35 -3.36 33.59 25.20
CA THR A 35 -2.15 32.73 25.12
C THR A 35 -2.56 31.26 24.98
N SER A 36 -2.94 30.84 23.77
CA SER A 36 -3.18 29.43 23.46
C SER A 36 -1.93 28.79 22.84
N SER A 37 -1.68 27.53 23.19
CA SER A 37 -0.66 26.75 22.51
C SER A 37 -1.18 26.36 21.12
N MET A 38 -0.41 26.64 20.07
CA MET A 38 -0.74 26.32 18.69
C MET A 38 0.31 25.37 18.12
N ALA A 39 -0.11 24.55 17.15
CA ALA A 39 0.79 23.73 16.36
C ALA A 39 0.71 24.20 14.91
N GLU A 40 1.87 24.47 14.32
CA GLU A 40 2.01 24.77 12.90
C GLU A 40 2.65 23.57 12.21
N PHE A 41 2.04 23.12 11.13
CA PHE A 41 2.55 22.04 10.30
C PHE A 41 3.00 22.64 8.97
N ASP A 42 4.29 22.89 8.84
CA ASP A 42 4.90 23.42 7.62
C ASP A 42 5.18 22.28 6.63
N LEU A 43 4.10 21.69 6.12
CA LEU A 43 4.14 20.61 5.14
C LEU A 43 3.06 20.82 4.09
N VAL A 44 3.47 20.79 2.82
CA VAL A 44 2.57 20.93 1.69
C VAL A 44 1.89 19.58 1.43
N MET A 45 0.63 19.44 1.87
CA MET A 45 -0.23 18.29 1.53
C MET A 45 -0.89 18.49 0.15
N GLN A 46 -0.12 18.91 -0.86
CA GLN A 46 -0.61 19.02 -2.24
C GLN A 46 0.05 17.95 -3.09
N THR A 47 -0.77 17.03 -3.60
CA THR A 47 -0.34 16.04 -4.60
C THR A 47 -0.33 16.61 -6.02
N THR A 48 -0.88 17.82 -6.21
CA THR A 48 -0.99 18.51 -7.50
C THR A 48 -0.70 19.99 -7.35
N LYS A 49 -0.23 20.63 -8.42
CA LYS A 49 0.01 22.08 -8.46
C LYS A 49 -1.34 22.81 -8.43
N SER A 50 -1.36 24.06 -7.94
CA SER A 50 -2.54 24.93 -8.05
C SER A 50 -3.03 24.99 -9.50
N GLY A 51 -4.27 24.54 -9.74
CA GLY A 51 -4.92 24.50 -11.06
C GLY A 51 -4.94 23.13 -11.75
N THR A 52 -4.21 22.12 -11.25
CA THR A 52 -4.35 20.72 -11.72
C THR A 52 -5.12 19.91 -10.69
N HIS A 53 -6.38 19.58 -10.99
CA HIS A 53 -7.30 18.93 -10.03
C HIS A 53 -7.65 17.49 -10.39
N ASP A 54 -7.17 17.01 -11.53
CA ASP A 54 -7.41 15.65 -12.04
C ASP A 54 -6.13 15.06 -12.62
N SER A 55 -6.16 13.74 -12.88
CA SER A 55 -5.02 13.01 -13.41
C SER A 55 -4.62 13.47 -14.82
N GLU A 56 -5.58 13.87 -15.65
CA GLU A 56 -5.31 14.32 -17.02
C GLU A 56 -4.48 15.61 -17.02
N SER A 57 -4.98 16.63 -16.34
CA SER A 57 -4.32 17.92 -16.19
C SER A 57 -2.98 17.79 -15.47
N CYS A 58 -2.89 17.00 -14.40
CA CYS A 58 -1.64 16.87 -13.67
C CYS A 58 -0.56 16.12 -14.45
N LEU A 59 -0.92 15.09 -15.22
CA LEU A 59 0.02 14.35 -16.07
C LEU A 59 0.46 15.19 -17.28
N LYS A 60 -0.46 15.93 -17.90
CA LYS A 60 -0.16 16.81 -19.04
C LYS A 60 0.80 17.94 -18.67
N GLU A 61 0.63 18.52 -17.48
CA GLU A 61 1.49 19.58 -16.94
C GLU A 61 2.73 19.04 -16.22
N GLU A 62 2.94 17.71 -16.21
CA GLU A 62 4.06 17.04 -15.55
C GLU A 62 4.20 17.38 -14.05
N THR A 63 3.06 17.60 -13.38
CA THR A 63 2.99 17.97 -11.95
C THR A 63 2.72 16.78 -11.03
N CYS A 64 2.51 15.60 -11.59
CA CYS A 64 2.27 14.35 -10.87
C CYS A 64 2.89 13.17 -11.63
N LEU A 65 3.01 12.02 -10.96
CA LEU A 65 3.48 10.78 -11.56
C LEU A 65 2.41 9.69 -11.47
N PRO A 66 2.35 8.76 -12.44
CA PRO A 66 1.49 7.59 -12.32
C PRO A 66 1.91 6.75 -11.11
N LEU A 67 0.93 6.39 -10.28
CA LEU A 67 1.14 5.45 -9.19
C LEU A 67 1.28 4.04 -9.78
N GLY A 68 2.39 3.36 -9.48
CA GLY A 68 2.66 2.03 -10.02
C GLY A 68 3.77 1.30 -9.25
N GLY A 69 4.07 0.09 -9.71
CA GLY A 69 5.08 -0.79 -9.14
C GLY A 69 5.26 -2.04 -9.99
N TYR A 70 5.96 -3.04 -9.46
CA TYR A 70 6.18 -4.32 -10.12
C TYR A 70 5.43 -5.44 -9.41
N SER A 71 4.77 -6.30 -10.20
CA SER A 71 4.28 -7.59 -9.73
C SER A 71 5.41 -8.62 -9.82
N VAL A 72 5.42 -9.57 -8.89
CA VAL A 72 6.33 -10.73 -8.92
C VAL A 72 5.52 -11.94 -9.32
N TRP A 73 6.09 -12.80 -10.17
CA TRP A 73 5.48 -14.06 -10.58
C TRP A 73 6.52 -15.17 -10.66
N SER A 74 6.09 -16.41 -10.44
CA SER A 74 6.91 -17.62 -10.48
C SER A 74 6.08 -18.82 -10.94
N ALA A 75 6.73 -19.96 -11.20
CA ALA A 75 6.05 -21.19 -11.56
C ALA A 75 6.76 -22.44 -11.05
N LEU A 76 5.97 -23.45 -10.70
CA LEU A 76 6.39 -24.76 -10.24
C LEU A 76 5.73 -25.87 -11.10
N PRO A 77 6.51 -26.73 -11.78
CA PRO A 77 7.95 -26.59 -12.06
C PRO A 77 8.27 -25.39 -12.97
N PRO A 78 9.54 -24.94 -13.06
CA PRO A 78 9.94 -23.78 -13.86
C PRO A 78 9.47 -23.86 -15.31
N ILE A 79 8.83 -22.79 -15.80
CA ILE A 79 8.35 -22.74 -17.18
C ILE A 79 9.52 -22.45 -18.11
N ASN A 80 9.79 -23.39 -19.02
CA ASN A 80 10.80 -23.20 -20.05
C ASN A 80 10.19 -22.42 -21.23
N VAL A 81 10.27 -21.09 -21.17
CA VAL A 81 9.73 -20.14 -22.17
C VAL A 81 10.31 -20.34 -23.59
N SER A 82 11.40 -21.09 -23.73
CA SER A 82 12.04 -21.38 -25.02
C SER A 82 11.42 -22.58 -25.78
N LEU A 83 10.66 -23.46 -25.11
CA LEU A 83 10.04 -24.62 -25.74
C LEU A 83 8.59 -24.31 -26.14
N GLY A 84 8.43 -23.72 -27.32
CA GLY A 84 7.15 -23.24 -27.85
C GLY A 84 6.08 -24.28 -28.19
N ASN A 85 6.08 -25.50 -27.64
CA ASN A 85 5.14 -26.53 -28.11
C ASN A 85 4.51 -27.48 -27.10
N GLN A 86 4.82 -27.43 -25.79
CA GLN A 86 4.07 -28.22 -24.78
C GLN A 86 4.06 -27.51 -23.42
N SER A 87 3.23 -26.47 -23.27
CA SER A 87 2.92 -25.95 -21.93
C SER A 87 1.78 -26.79 -21.33
N LYS A 88 2.07 -27.43 -20.19
CA LYS A 88 1.03 -28.04 -19.36
C LYS A 88 0.02 -26.93 -18.98
N PRO A 89 -1.28 -27.23 -18.81
CA PRO A 89 -2.22 -26.24 -18.29
C PRO A 89 -1.72 -25.64 -16.97
N VAL A 90 -1.72 -24.31 -16.86
CA VAL A 90 -1.25 -23.59 -15.68
C VAL A 90 -2.43 -23.26 -14.78
N ILE A 91 -2.31 -23.60 -13.49
CA ILE A 91 -3.16 -23.10 -12.42
C ILE A 91 -2.48 -21.85 -11.88
N LEU A 92 -3.08 -20.68 -12.13
CA LEU A 92 -2.58 -19.42 -11.59
C LEU A 92 -3.19 -19.18 -10.20
N VAL A 93 -2.33 -19.01 -9.20
CA VAL A 93 -2.72 -18.68 -7.83
C VAL A 93 -2.15 -17.30 -7.51
N THR A 94 -3.01 -16.34 -7.20
CA THR A 94 -2.58 -14.95 -6.96
C THR A 94 -2.89 -14.51 -5.53
N ALA A 95 -2.06 -13.62 -4.99
CA ALA A 95 -2.34 -12.86 -3.78
C ALA A 95 -2.10 -11.38 -4.04
N SER A 96 -2.89 -10.49 -3.45
CA SER A 96 -2.57 -9.07 -3.44
C SER A 96 -1.26 -8.84 -2.66
N MET A 97 -0.53 -7.78 -3.02
CA MET A 97 0.71 -7.39 -2.36
C MET A 97 0.63 -5.95 -1.82
N ASP A 98 -0.21 -5.12 -2.44
CA ASP A 98 -0.41 -3.72 -2.09
C ASP A 98 -1.57 -3.54 -1.10
N SER A 99 -1.44 -2.51 -0.26
CA SER A 99 -2.44 -2.12 0.71
C SER A 99 -2.63 -0.61 0.65
N ALA A 100 -3.79 -0.14 1.09
CA ALA A 100 -4.10 1.28 1.14
C ALA A 100 -4.63 1.65 2.53
N SER A 101 -4.21 2.81 3.02
CA SER A 101 -4.73 3.42 4.24
C SER A 101 -4.84 4.93 4.04
N PHE A 102 -5.54 5.60 4.94
CA PHE A 102 -5.71 7.06 4.87
C PHE A 102 -4.37 7.79 4.91
N PHE A 103 -3.43 7.28 5.71
CA PHE A 103 -2.06 7.76 5.80
C PHE A 103 -1.15 6.74 5.13
N ARG A 104 -0.78 6.98 3.86
CA ARG A 104 -0.09 6.02 2.98
C ARG A 104 1.14 5.34 3.62
N ASP A 105 1.89 6.06 4.45
CA ASP A 105 3.08 5.52 5.13
C ASP A 105 2.77 4.53 6.26
N LYS A 106 1.49 4.35 6.60
CA LYS A 106 0.97 3.42 7.60
C LYS A 106 -0.07 2.49 6.99
N SER A 107 0.33 1.76 5.95
CA SER A 107 -0.50 0.79 5.26
C SER A 107 -0.04 -0.64 5.61
N LEU A 108 -0.25 -1.06 6.86
CA LEU A 108 0.21 -2.38 7.34
C LEU A 108 -0.49 -3.53 6.62
N GLY A 109 -1.80 -3.45 6.37
CA GLY A 109 -2.50 -4.45 5.57
C GLY A 109 -2.35 -5.90 6.05
N ALA A 110 -2.40 -6.13 7.36
CA ALA A 110 -2.11 -7.42 7.98
C ALA A 110 -3.08 -8.52 7.54
N GLU A 111 -4.40 -8.30 7.68
CA GLU A 111 -5.44 -9.27 7.29
C GLU A 111 -5.61 -9.39 5.76
N SER A 112 -5.18 -8.38 5.01
CA SER A 112 -5.05 -8.35 3.55
C SER A 112 -4.29 -7.08 3.18
N PRO A 113 -3.21 -7.13 2.38
CA PRO A 113 -2.69 -8.24 1.57
C PRO A 113 -1.71 -9.21 2.26
N ILE A 114 -1.08 -8.83 3.38
CA ILE A 114 0.14 -9.51 3.88
C ILE A 114 -0.13 -10.98 4.27
N SER A 115 -1.21 -11.26 5.00
CA SER A 115 -1.58 -12.62 5.38
C SER A 115 -1.77 -13.54 4.16
N GLY A 116 -2.41 -13.03 3.10
CA GLY A 116 -2.65 -13.76 1.85
C GLY A 116 -1.34 -14.08 1.12
N LEU A 117 -0.44 -13.10 1.05
CA LEU A 117 0.88 -13.30 0.46
C LEU A 117 1.72 -14.31 1.26
N ILE A 118 1.71 -14.24 2.60
CA ILE A 118 2.41 -15.21 3.46
C ILE A 118 1.85 -16.61 3.25
N ALA A 119 0.52 -16.76 3.23
CA ALA A 119 -0.12 -18.05 3.01
C ALA A 119 0.25 -18.65 1.64
N LEU A 120 0.29 -17.81 0.60
CA LEU A 120 0.70 -18.21 -0.73
C LEU A 120 2.16 -18.66 -0.77
N LEU A 121 3.07 -17.87 -0.20
CA LEU A 121 4.50 -18.22 -0.12
C LEU A 121 4.74 -19.50 0.68
N ALA A 122 4.04 -19.70 1.80
CA ALA A 122 4.12 -20.91 2.59
C ALA A 122 3.60 -22.14 1.82
N ALA A 123 2.53 -21.99 1.04
CA ALA A 123 2.03 -23.06 0.19
C ALA A 123 3.03 -23.43 -0.91
N VAL A 124 3.65 -22.42 -1.55
CA VAL A 124 4.69 -22.61 -2.57
C VAL A 124 5.94 -23.27 -1.99
N ASP A 125 6.38 -22.83 -0.82
CA ASP A 125 7.50 -23.43 -0.09
C ASP A 125 7.21 -24.91 0.20
N ALA A 126 6.04 -25.23 0.74
CA ALA A 126 5.64 -26.62 0.99
C ALA A 126 5.59 -27.46 -0.29
N LEU A 127 5.05 -26.92 -1.39
CA LEU A 127 5.01 -27.60 -2.69
C LEU A 127 6.41 -27.81 -3.30
N SER A 128 7.35 -26.89 -3.07
CA SER A 128 8.72 -26.98 -3.61
C SER A 128 9.52 -28.15 -3.04
N HIS A 129 9.11 -28.69 -1.88
CA HIS A 129 9.75 -29.83 -1.23
C HIS A 129 9.11 -31.18 -1.61
N LEU A 130 8.10 -31.20 -2.49
CA LEU A 130 7.46 -32.44 -2.94
C LEU A 130 8.19 -33.04 -4.14
N ASP A 131 8.57 -34.32 -4.02
CA ASP A 131 9.07 -35.10 -5.14
C ASP A 131 7.96 -35.41 -6.17
N GLY A 132 8.29 -35.40 -7.46
CA GLY A 132 7.36 -35.75 -8.54
C GLY A 132 6.50 -34.60 -9.08
N LEU A 133 6.77 -33.36 -8.69
CA LEU A 133 6.08 -32.18 -9.24
C LEU A 133 6.33 -31.99 -10.75
N ASP A 134 7.48 -32.46 -11.23
CA ASP A 134 7.83 -32.49 -12.66
C ASP A 134 6.93 -33.41 -13.48
N ASP A 135 6.36 -34.46 -12.88
CA ASP A 135 5.47 -35.43 -13.52
C ASP A 135 4.00 -35.01 -13.48
N SER A 136 3.67 -33.88 -12.82
CA SER A 136 2.31 -33.37 -12.75
C SER A 136 1.73 -33.06 -14.13
N SER A 137 0.44 -33.34 -14.34
CA SER A 137 -0.27 -32.98 -15.58
C SER A 137 -0.52 -31.47 -15.73
N ARG A 138 -0.33 -30.69 -14.65
CA ARG A 138 -0.55 -29.24 -14.58
C ARG A 138 0.62 -28.54 -13.90
N GLN A 139 0.84 -27.29 -14.27
CA GLN A 139 1.82 -26.40 -13.62
C GLN A 139 1.10 -25.47 -12.65
N VAL A 140 1.78 -25.05 -11.59
CA VAL A 140 1.30 -24.02 -10.67
C VAL A 140 2.06 -22.74 -10.94
N GLY A 141 1.37 -21.70 -11.41
CA GLY A 141 1.88 -20.35 -11.54
C GLY A 141 1.44 -19.53 -10.33
N VAL A 142 2.32 -18.66 -9.84
CA VAL A 142 2.13 -17.87 -8.63
C VAL A 142 2.45 -16.42 -8.93
#